data_AF-A0A3Q2VS79-F1
#
_entry.id   AF-A0A3Q2VS79-F1
#
_cell.length_a   1.000
_cell.length_b   1.000
_cell.length_c   1.000
_cell.angle_alpha   90.00
_cell.angle_beta   90.00
_cell.angle_gamma   90.00
#
_symmetry.space_group_name_H-M   'P 1'
#
loop_
_entity.id
_entity.type
_entity.pdbx_description
1 polymer ?
#
loop_
_entity_poly.entity_id
_entity_poly.type
_entity_poly.pdbx_seq_one_letter_code
_entity_poly.pdbx_strand_id
1 'polypeptide(L)'
;MIRDLKLKREKLFIPISLSMLLSFSVINYDFARGVDGKYFVSNKERGSFFQAVEFCSQRGLELALPQSDKENSLLTEVFENKGNFGADMKNRPLTFTSWAEGQPDKSIQDPGCTTLSEDCVWRVTSECSMNAYIVCHITLWIL
;
A
#
# COMPACT_ATOMS: atom_id res chain seq x y z
N MET A 1 19.99 17.78 -19.14
CA MET A 1 20.81 17.10 -18.11
C MET A 1 19.96 15.97 -17.52
N ILE A 2 19.81 14.89 -18.28
CA ILE A 2 19.02 13.71 -17.90
C ILE A 2 20.06 12.75 -17.33
N ARG A 3 20.11 12.62 -15.99
CA ARG A 3 21.02 11.66 -15.36
C ARG A 3 20.35 10.29 -15.38
N ASP A 4 21.03 9.37 -16.04
CA ASP A 4 20.90 7.93 -15.97
C ASP A 4 20.67 7.41 -14.52
N LEU A 5 19.43 7.39 -14.06
CA LEU A 5 19.03 6.47 -12.99
C LEU A 5 18.68 5.14 -13.66
N LYS A 6 19.75 4.49 -14.12
CA LYS A 6 19.79 3.09 -14.53
C LYS A 6 19.12 2.30 -13.42
N LEU A 7 17.88 1.89 -13.69
CA LEU A 7 17.06 1.09 -12.79
C LEU A 7 17.93 -0.01 -12.19
N LYS A 8 18.23 0.10 -10.90
CA LYS A 8 18.51 -1.08 -10.11
C LYS A 8 17.16 -1.81 -10.05
N ARG A 9 16.94 -2.70 -11.03
CA ARG A 9 15.91 -3.74 -11.04
C ARG A 9 16.08 -4.55 -9.76
N GLU A 10 15.56 -4.06 -8.64
CA GLU A 10 15.49 -4.83 -7.41
C GLU A 10 14.30 -5.76 -7.57
N LYS A 11 14.58 -6.97 -8.07
CA LYS A 11 13.65 -8.09 -8.10
C LYS A 11 13.30 -8.40 -6.64
N LEU A 12 12.07 -8.17 -6.23
CA LEU A 12 11.59 -8.57 -4.92
C LEU A 12 11.36 -10.09 -4.97
N PHE A 13 12.27 -10.88 -4.40
CA PHE A 13 12.15 -12.33 -4.29
C PHE A 13 11.35 -12.69 -3.04
N ILE A 14 10.15 -13.25 -3.20
CA ILE A 14 9.33 -13.75 -2.09
C ILE A 14 9.49 -15.28 -2.04
N PRO A 15 10.09 -15.88 -0.99
CA PRO A 15 10.23 -17.32 -0.88
C PRO A 15 8.92 -17.95 -0.40
N ILE A 16 8.22 -18.67 -1.29
CA ILE A 16 7.06 -19.49 -0.94
C ILE A 16 7.56 -20.94 -0.75
N SER A 17 7.56 -21.43 0.49
CA SER A 17 7.65 -22.82 0.96
C SER A 17 8.64 -23.80 0.28
N LEU A 18 9.48 -24.46 1.09
CA LEU A 18 10.65 -25.26 0.69
C LEU A 18 10.36 -26.60 -0.06
N SER A 19 9.15 -26.88 -0.55
CA SER A 19 8.82 -28.22 -1.07
C SER A 19 8.22 -28.29 -2.47
N MET A 20 8.37 -27.29 -3.33
CA MET A 20 7.91 -27.41 -4.72
C MET A 20 8.83 -26.64 -5.67
N LEU A 21 9.16 -27.28 -6.80
CA LEU A 21 9.98 -26.76 -7.90
C LEU A 21 9.76 -25.24 -8.08
N LEU A 22 10.83 -24.46 -7.85
CA LEU A 22 10.77 -23.00 -7.74
C LEU A 22 10.45 -22.32 -9.08
N SER A 23 9.18 -22.30 -9.46
CA SER A 23 8.65 -21.31 -10.40
C SER A 23 8.49 -19.98 -9.66
N PHE A 24 9.58 -19.22 -9.53
CA PHE A 24 9.46 -17.84 -9.05
C PHE A 24 8.78 -17.00 -10.14
N SER A 25 7.55 -16.56 -9.88
CA SER A 25 6.94 -15.51 -10.68
C SER A 25 7.69 -14.21 -10.41
N VAL A 26 8.44 -13.71 -11.40
CA VAL A 26 9.03 -12.37 -11.33
C VAL A 26 7.91 -11.37 -11.53
N ILE A 27 7.37 -10.83 -10.44
CA ILE A 27 6.41 -9.73 -10.50
C ILE A 27 7.22 -8.45 -10.72
N ASN A 28 7.03 -7.81 -11.86
CA ASN A 28 7.61 -6.49 -12.13
C ASN A 28 6.60 -5.43 -11.68
N TYR A 29 7.04 -4.56 -10.77
CA TYR A 29 6.27 -3.40 -10.35
C TYR A 29 6.72 -2.15 -11.08
N ASP A 30 5.75 -1.37 -11.57
CA ASP A 30 5.99 -0.07 -12.20
C ASP A 30 6.48 0.98 -11.20
N PHE A 31 6.03 0.84 -9.95
CA PHE A 31 6.44 1.64 -8.82
C PHE A 31 6.99 0.73 -7.72
N ALA A 32 8.18 1.03 -7.23
CA ALA A 32 8.79 0.35 -6.08
C ALA A 32 9.67 1.34 -5.29
N ARG A 33 9.37 1.54 -4.01
CA ARG A 33 10.13 2.41 -3.11
C ARG A 33 10.40 1.72 -1.77
N GLY A 34 11.66 1.65 -1.40
CA GLY A 34 12.12 1.13 -0.11
C GLY A 34 12.23 2.25 0.93
N VAL A 35 11.67 2.02 2.12
CA VAL A 35 11.77 2.93 3.27
C VAL A 35 11.70 2.12 4.56
N ASP A 36 12.66 2.36 5.46
CA ASP A 36 12.65 1.85 6.84
C ASP A 36 12.34 0.34 6.97
N GLY A 37 12.90 -0.48 6.08
CA GLY A 37 12.72 -1.94 6.09
C GLY A 37 11.45 -2.45 5.39
N LYS A 38 10.66 -1.55 4.79
CA LYS A 38 9.50 -1.88 3.95
C LYS A 38 9.75 -1.50 2.50
N TYR A 39 9.07 -2.20 1.60
CA TYR A 39 8.97 -1.84 0.20
C TYR A 39 7.51 -1.60 -0.15
N PHE A 40 7.19 -0.40 -0.64
CA PHE A 40 5.90 -0.05 -1.21
C PHE A 40 5.96 -0.26 -2.72
N VAL A 41 4.97 -0.98 -3.27
CA VAL A 41 4.95 -1.40 -4.66
C VAL A 41 3.58 -1.21 -5.31
N SER A 42 3.56 -0.85 -6.59
CA SER A 42 2.34 -0.75 -7.40
C SER A 42 2.61 -1.10 -8.86
N ASN A 43 1.65 -1.80 -9.47
CA ASN A 43 1.61 -2.06 -10.93
C ASN A 43 0.80 -1.00 -11.68
N LYS A 44 0.50 0.14 -11.04
CA LYS A 44 -0.43 1.16 -11.55
C LYS A 44 -1.84 0.62 -11.87
N GLU A 45 -2.16 -0.57 -11.36
CA GLU A 45 -3.50 -1.13 -11.44
C GLU A 45 -4.44 -0.34 -10.55
N ARG A 46 -5.66 -0.13 -11.03
CA ARG A 46 -6.70 0.59 -10.30
C ARG A 46 -7.81 -0.36 -9.91
N GLY A 47 -8.32 -0.21 -8.69
CA GLY A 47 -9.42 -1.02 -8.18
C GLY A 47 -10.13 -0.36 -7.00
N SER A 48 -11.28 -0.93 -6.65
CA SER A 48 -11.95 -0.67 -5.38
C SER A 48 -11.07 -1.07 -4.19
N PHE A 49 -11.43 -0.62 -2.99
CA PHE A 49 -10.77 -1.05 -1.76
C PHE A 49 -10.75 -2.58 -1.60
N PHE A 50 -11.87 -3.25 -1.87
CA PHE A 50 -11.98 -4.70 -1.76
C PHE A 50 -11.05 -5.42 -2.75
N GLN A 51 -10.99 -4.93 -4.00
CA GLN A 51 -10.06 -5.45 -5.00
C GLN A 51 -8.60 -5.21 -4.60
N ALA A 52 -8.28 -4.08 -3.97
CA ALA A 52 -6.93 -3.80 -3.50
C ALA A 52 -6.49 -4.78 -2.39
N VAL A 53 -7.37 -5.08 -1.44
CA VAL A 53 -7.13 -6.09 -0.39
C VAL A 53 -6.89 -7.47 -1.00
N GLU A 54 -7.75 -7.90 -1.92
CA GLU A 54 -7.61 -9.18 -2.61
C GLU A 54 -6.33 -9.22 -3.45
N PHE A 55 -6.04 -8.16 -4.20
CA PHE A 55 -4.88 -8.07 -5.08
C PHE A 55 -3.55 -8.24 -4.34
N CYS A 56 -3.38 -7.53 -3.21
CA CYS A 56 -2.17 -7.61 -2.41
C CYS A 56 -2.05 -8.98 -1.71
N SER A 57 -3.14 -9.46 -1.09
CA SER A 57 -3.13 -10.73 -0.35
C SER A 57 -2.84 -11.94 -1.23
N GLN A 58 -3.41 -12.03 -2.44
CA GLN A 58 -3.13 -13.10 -3.41
C GLN A 58 -1.65 -13.17 -3.83
N ARG A 59 -0.90 -12.08 -3.65
CA ARG A 59 0.54 -11.99 -3.97
C ARG A 59 1.44 -12.13 -2.75
N GLY A 60 0.87 -12.47 -1.59
CA GLY A 60 1.60 -12.55 -0.32
C GLY A 60 2.08 -11.20 0.20
N LEU A 61 1.42 -10.12 -0.22
CA LEU A 61 1.69 -8.75 0.22
C LEU A 61 0.57 -8.24 1.12
N GLU A 62 0.86 -7.19 1.88
CA GLU A 62 -0.14 -6.47 2.67
C GLU A 62 -0.57 -5.20 1.90
N LEU A 63 -1.81 -4.76 2.08
CA LEU A 63 -2.26 -3.47 1.55
C LEU A 63 -1.49 -2.34 2.26
N ALA A 64 -1.06 -1.33 1.50
CA ALA A 64 -0.23 -0.24 2.03
C ALA A 64 -0.87 0.44 3.25
N LEU A 65 -0.15 0.40 4.38
CA LEU A 65 -0.50 1.13 5.59
C LEU A 65 0.75 1.89 6.09
N PRO A 66 0.86 3.20 5.83
CA PRO A 66 2.02 3.97 6.27
C PRO A 66 2.06 4.07 7.81
N GLN A 67 3.27 3.99 8.38
CA GLN A 67 3.55 4.04 9.82
C GLN A 67 4.42 5.24 10.22
N SER A 68 4.69 6.16 9.30
CA SER A 68 5.44 7.39 9.53
C SER A 68 5.12 8.43 8.46
N ASP A 69 5.46 9.69 8.69
CA ASP A 69 5.34 10.74 7.68
C ASP A 69 6.14 10.41 6.42
N LYS A 70 7.32 9.82 6.59
CA LYS A 70 8.19 9.41 5.49
C LYS A 70 7.55 8.33 4.62
N GLU A 71 6.91 7.33 5.23
CA GLU A 71 6.15 6.31 4.49
C GLU A 71 4.93 6.92 3.80
N ASN A 72 4.23 7.83 4.49
CA ASN A 72 3.02 8.49 4.01
C ASN A 72 3.28 9.38 2.78
N SER A 73 4.39 10.14 2.77
CA SER A 73 4.80 10.97 1.63
C SER A 73 5.27 10.16 0.41
N LEU A 74 5.66 8.90 0.57
CA LEU A 74 5.96 8.05 -0.60
C LEU A 74 4.68 7.62 -1.31
N LEU A 75 3.58 7.46 -0.57
CA LEU A 75 2.30 7.08 -1.15
C LEU A 75 1.72 8.17 -2.04
N THR A 76 2.10 9.45 -1.88
CA THR A 76 1.67 10.51 -2.80
C THR A 76 2.36 10.46 -4.17
N GLU A 77 3.49 9.73 -4.31
CA GLU A 77 4.09 9.47 -5.63
C GLU A 77 3.15 8.58 -6.50
N VAL A 78 2.25 7.84 -5.85
CA VAL A 78 1.18 7.08 -6.49
C VAL A 78 -0.13 7.81 -6.20
N PHE A 79 -0.55 8.70 -7.10
CA PHE A 79 -1.75 9.53 -6.96
C PHE A 79 -2.95 8.71 -6.42
N GLU A 80 -3.70 9.22 -5.44
CA GLU A 80 -4.96 8.62 -4.91
C GLU A 80 -4.91 7.12 -4.56
N ASN A 81 -4.69 6.80 -3.28
CA ASN A 81 -4.71 5.42 -2.76
C ASN A 81 -5.87 5.19 -1.79
N LYS A 82 -6.35 3.94 -1.71
CA LYS A 82 -7.40 3.52 -0.78
C LYS A 82 -6.94 2.42 0.18
N GLY A 83 -7.31 2.56 1.44
CA GLY A 83 -7.05 1.58 2.51
C GLY A 83 -8.16 1.59 3.55
N ASN A 84 -8.08 0.74 4.57
CA ASN A 84 -8.83 0.93 5.80
C ASN A 84 -7.81 1.38 6.83
N PHE A 85 -7.81 2.67 7.15
CA PHE A 85 -6.89 3.23 8.14
C PHE A 85 -7.58 3.41 9.49
N GLY A 86 -8.68 2.71 9.80
CA GLY A 86 -9.28 2.72 11.15
C GLY A 86 -8.55 1.80 12.14
N ALA A 87 -7.98 0.71 11.62
CA ALA A 87 -7.11 -0.23 12.30
C ALA A 87 -6.16 -0.83 11.26
N ASP A 88 -5.10 -1.50 11.68
CA ASP A 88 -4.30 -2.27 10.72
C ASP A 88 -5.09 -3.47 10.17
N MET A 89 -4.57 -4.14 9.13
CA MET A 89 -5.22 -5.32 8.54
C MET A 89 -5.39 -6.50 9.52
N LYS A 90 -4.80 -6.43 10.72
CA LYS A 90 -4.88 -7.42 11.82
C LYS A 90 -5.75 -6.90 12.96
N ASN A 91 -6.51 -5.82 12.73
CA ASN A 91 -7.39 -5.16 13.68
C ASN A 91 -6.69 -4.63 14.94
N ARG A 92 -5.40 -4.27 14.82
CA ARG A 92 -4.62 -3.63 15.90
C ARG A 92 -4.73 -2.11 15.80
N PRO A 93 -4.58 -1.39 16.93
CA PRO A 93 -4.55 0.07 16.92
C PRO A 93 -3.46 0.62 16.00
N LEU A 94 -3.78 1.71 15.31
CA LEU A 94 -2.81 2.43 14.49
C LEU A 94 -1.73 3.05 15.37
N THR A 95 -0.49 3.01 14.90
CA THR A 95 0.64 3.68 15.57
C THR A 95 0.94 5.06 14.97
N PHE A 96 0.40 5.34 13.79
CA PHE A 96 0.55 6.57 13.03
C PHE A 96 -0.77 6.93 12.38
N THR A 97 -1.08 8.23 12.30
CA THR A 97 -2.26 8.75 11.61
C THR A 97 -1.95 10.09 10.98
N SER A 98 -2.50 10.33 9.79
CA SER A 98 -2.42 11.62 9.09
C SER A 98 -3.82 12.12 8.71
N TRP A 99 -4.76 12.09 9.65
CA TRP A 99 -6.14 12.51 9.40
C TRP A 99 -6.22 13.98 9.01
N ALA A 100 -7.03 14.30 8.00
CA ALA A 100 -7.40 15.68 7.72
C ALA A 100 -8.20 16.28 8.90
N GLU A 101 -8.27 17.61 8.98
CA GLU A 101 -9.08 18.28 9.99
C GLU A 101 -10.53 17.76 9.97
N GLY A 102 -11.05 17.40 11.14
CA GLY A 102 -12.39 16.82 11.29
C GLY A 102 -12.51 15.32 10.98
N GLN A 103 -11.40 14.62 10.69
CA GLN A 103 -11.38 13.18 10.43
C GLN A 103 -10.75 12.39 11.61
N PRO A 104 -11.05 11.09 11.76
CA PRO A 104 -12.04 10.31 10.99
C PRO A 104 -13.48 10.73 11.31
N ASP A 105 -14.29 10.93 10.27
CA ASP A 105 -15.72 11.22 10.43
C ASP A 105 -16.45 9.97 10.96
N LYS A 106 -16.79 9.99 12.25
CA LYS A 106 -17.45 8.89 12.95
C LYS A 106 -18.89 8.65 12.49
N SER A 107 -19.48 9.58 11.73
CA SER A 107 -20.82 9.40 11.16
C SER A 107 -20.82 8.42 9.98
N ILE A 108 -19.67 8.21 9.34
CA ILE A 108 -19.50 7.22 8.29
C ILE A 108 -19.37 5.84 8.95
N GLN A 109 -20.47 5.08 8.94
CA GLN A 109 -20.56 3.74 9.49
C GLN A 109 -19.82 2.70 8.62
N ASP A 110 -19.50 1.56 9.22
CA ASP A 110 -18.81 0.41 8.62
C ASP A 110 -19.64 -0.19 7.45
N PRO A 111 -19.05 -0.47 6.26
CA PRO A 111 -17.65 -0.36 5.90
C PRO A 111 -17.30 0.95 5.19
N GLY A 112 -16.83 1.93 5.98
CA GLY A 112 -16.06 3.05 5.46
C GLY A 112 -14.63 2.61 5.13
N CYS A 113 -14.06 3.23 4.11
CA CYS A 113 -12.64 3.10 3.77
C CYS A 113 -12.01 4.48 3.80
N THR A 114 -10.70 4.51 3.70
CA THR A 114 -9.89 5.70 3.81
C THR A 114 -9.18 5.98 2.50
N THR A 115 -9.25 7.22 2.04
CA THR A 115 -8.46 7.72 0.93
C THR A 115 -7.28 8.53 1.43
N LEU A 116 -6.13 8.37 0.77
CA LEU A 116 -4.96 9.24 0.94
C LEU A 116 -4.93 10.22 -0.25
N SER A 117 -4.99 11.52 0.05
CA SER A 117 -4.92 12.59 -0.96
C SER A 117 -3.48 13.05 -1.22
N GLU A 118 -3.29 13.85 -2.27
CA GLU A 118 -1.98 14.41 -2.65
C GLU A 118 -1.31 15.21 -1.51
N ASP A 119 -2.09 15.82 -0.62
CA ASP A 119 -1.58 16.54 0.57
C ASP A 119 -1.13 15.64 1.73
N CYS A 120 -0.92 14.33 1.50
CA CYS A 120 -0.55 13.35 2.53
C CYS A 120 -1.59 13.19 3.67
N VAL A 121 -2.83 13.65 3.50
CA VAL A 121 -3.86 13.54 4.54
C VAL A 121 -4.91 12.48 4.21
N TRP A 122 -5.50 11.90 5.25
CA TRP A 122 -6.44 10.79 5.18
C TRP A 122 -7.87 11.29 5.41
N ARG A 123 -8.81 10.73 4.65
CA ARG A 123 -10.24 10.99 4.82
C ARG A 123 -11.03 9.70 4.76
N VAL A 124 -11.94 9.50 5.70
CA VAL A 124 -12.91 8.40 5.62
C VAL A 124 -13.94 8.74 4.55
N THR A 125 -14.34 7.75 3.78
CA THR A 125 -15.38 7.84 2.75
C THR A 125 -16.21 6.56 2.71
N SER A 126 -17.49 6.69 2.37
CA SER A 126 -18.38 5.57 2.07
C SER A 126 -18.17 5.02 0.65
N GLU A 127 -17.39 5.70 -0.19
CA GLU A 127 -17.20 5.34 -1.60
C GLU A 127 -16.08 4.31 -1.82
N CYS A 128 -16.21 3.14 -1.21
CA CYS A 128 -15.18 2.10 -1.29
C CYS A 128 -15.10 1.37 -2.62
N SER A 129 -16.15 1.49 -3.44
CA SER A 129 -16.22 0.93 -4.79
C SER A 129 -15.53 1.79 -5.85
N MET A 130 -15.21 3.05 -5.54
CA MET A 130 -14.53 3.95 -6.49
C MET A 130 -13.08 3.50 -6.71
N ASN A 131 -12.60 3.57 -7.95
CA ASN A 131 -11.28 3.06 -8.33
C ASN A 131 -10.15 4.00 -7.88
N ALA A 132 -9.15 3.43 -7.20
CA ALA A 132 -7.91 4.10 -6.80
C ALA A 132 -6.71 3.22 -7.16
N TYR A 133 -5.50 3.77 -7.16
CA TYR A 133 -4.33 2.95 -7.41
C TYR A 133 -4.12 1.95 -6.26
N ILE A 134 -3.78 0.72 -6.63
CA ILE A 134 -3.48 -0.34 -5.68
C ILE A 134 -2.01 -0.24 -5.33
N VAL A 135 -1.72 0.03 -4.06
CA VAL A 135 -0.37 0.01 -3.50
C VAL A 135 -0.32 -1.04 -2.41
N CYS A 136 0.63 -1.96 -2.55
CA CYS A 136 0.91 -2.97 -1.54
C CYS A 136 2.22 -2.63 -0.83
N HIS A 137 2.42 -3.14 0.38
CA HIS A 137 3.74 -3.20 1.00
C HIS A 137 4.14 -4.63 1.31
N ILE A 138 5.44 -4.87 1.29
CA ILE A 138 6.06 -5.98 2.00
C ILE A 138 6.92 -5.38 3.11
N THR A 139 6.86 -5.99 4.29
CA THR A 139 7.93 -5.80 5.25
C THR A 139 8.92 -6.93 5.05
N LEU A 140 10.17 -6.60 4.74
CA LEU A 140 11.22 -7.61 4.57
C LEU A 140 11.68 -8.05 5.95
N TRP A 141 10.89 -8.91 6.59
CA TRP A 141 11.28 -9.59 7.82
C TRP A 141 12.20 -10.78 7.53
N ILE A 142 13.22 -10.67 6.68
CA ILE A 142 14.14 -11.80 6.46
C ILE A 142 15.56 -11.31 6.13
N LEU A 143 16.44 -11.30 7.14
CA LEU A 143 17.49 -12.30 7.35
C LEU A 143 17.99 -12.23 8.80
#